data_AF-A0A3M1VLT1-F1
#
_entry.id   AF-A0A3M1VLT1-F1
#
_cell.length_a   1.000
_cell.length_b   1.000
_cell.length_c   1.000
_cell.angle_alpha   90.00
_cell.angle_beta   90.00
_cell.angle_gamma   90.00
#
_symmetry.space_group_name_H-M   'P 1'
#
loop_
_entity.id
_entity.type
_entity.pdbx_description
1 polymer ?
#
loop_
_entity_poly.entity_id
_entity_poly.type
_entity_poly.pdbx_seq_one_letter_code
_entity_poly.pdbx_strand_id
1 'polypeptide(L)'
;MEFQETALKLLKEQRPGEVQPHEIAYLEDRILVNKEGYQVYGTQLAQNGEGKLVPIPIKDPDTVDQRRRNVGLEPLEEYLKKTREFYSSG
;
A
#
# COMPACT_ATOMS: atom_id res chain seq x y z
N MET A 1 -14.14 10.39 -2.87
CA MET A 1 -13.71 9.65 -1.67
C MET A 1 -14.75 8.63 -1.20
N GLU A 2 -16.04 8.99 -1.10
CA GLU A 2 -17.10 8.07 -0.64
C GLU A 2 -17.18 6.72 -1.38
N PHE A 3 -16.98 6.72 -2.71
CA PHE A 3 -16.99 5.48 -3.50
C PHE A 3 -15.90 4.48 -3.06
N GLN A 4 -14.66 4.95 -2.84
CA GLN A 4 -13.54 4.07 -2.46
C GLN A 4 -13.73 3.52 -1.06
N GLU A 5 -14.27 4.31 -0.13
CA GLU A 5 -14.56 3.87 1.23
C GLU A 5 -15.68 2.83 1.27
N THR A 6 -16.73 3.05 0.48
CA THR A 6 -17.82 2.09 0.30
C THR A 6 -17.29 0.80 -0.30
N ALA A 7 -16.47 0.89 -1.36
CA ALA A 7 -15.81 -0.27 -1.96
C ALA A 7 -14.93 -1.02 -0.95
N LEU A 8 -14.11 -0.30 -0.16
CA LEU A 8 -13.26 -0.91 0.86
C LEU A 8 -14.10 -1.68 1.90
N LYS A 9 -15.21 -1.09 2.35
CA LYS A 9 -16.13 -1.76 3.28
C LYS A 9 -16.69 -3.05 2.66
N LEU A 10 -17.19 -2.99 1.43
CA LEU A 10 -17.75 -4.15 0.74
C LEU A 10 -16.70 -5.25 0.50
N LEU A 11 -15.46 -4.88 0.18
CA LEU A 11 -14.35 -5.83 0.01
C LEU A 11 -13.99 -6.53 1.32
N LYS A 12 -13.97 -5.79 2.45
CA LYS A 12 -13.72 -6.35 3.78
C LYS A 12 -14.83 -7.30 4.26
N GLU A 13 -16.04 -7.16 3.74
CA GLU A 13 -17.19 -8.01 4.04
C GLU A 13 -17.26 -9.29 3.16
N GLN A 14 -16.40 -9.42 2.15
CA GLN A 14 -16.39 -10.60 1.30
C GLN A 14 -15.92 -11.85 2.05
N ARG A 15 -16.35 -13.02 1.56
CA ARG A 15 -15.92 -14.31 2.10
C ARG A 15 -14.42 -14.52 1.85
N PRO A 16 -13.73 -15.28 2.71
CA PRO A 16 -12.33 -15.65 2.47
C PRO A 16 -12.14 -16.26 1.08
N GLY A 17 -11.17 -15.74 0.32
CA GLY A 17 -10.83 -16.22 -1.02
C GLY A 17 -11.52 -15.48 -2.19
N GLU A 18 -12.54 -14.66 -1.93
CA GLU A 18 -13.19 -13.83 -2.97
C GLU A 18 -12.36 -12.58 -3.33
N VAL A 19 -11.58 -12.08 -2.37
CA VAL A 19 -10.70 -10.92 -2.52
C VAL A 19 -9.36 -11.27 -1.88
N GLN A 20 -8.26 -10.93 -2.56
CA GLN A 20 -6.95 -11.15 -1.97
C GLN A 20 -6.68 -10.11 -0.88
N PRO A 21 -6.17 -10.51 0.30
CA PRO A 21 -5.94 -9.57 1.40
C PRO A 21 -5.06 -8.37 1.03
N HIS A 22 -4.09 -8.56 0.12
CA HIS A 22 -3.26 -7.46 -0.35
C HIS A 22 -4.04 -6.43 -1.18
N GLU A 23 -5.08 -6.81 -1.92
CA GLU A 23 -5.91 -5.87 -2.69
C GLU A 23 -6.66 -4.90 -1.76
N ILE A 24 -7.12 -5.41 -0.62
CA ILE A 24 -7.70 -4.61 0.46
C ILE A 24 -6.63 -3.65 1.01
N ALA A 25 -5.42 -4.14 1.28
CA ALA A 25 -4.31 -3.33 1.78
C ALA A 25 -3.93 -2.18 0.82
N TYR A 26 -3.92 -2.42 -0.49
CA TYR A 26 -3.68 -1.39 -1.51
C TYR A 26 -4.74 -0.29 -1.48
N LEU A 27 -6.02 -0.66 -1.43
CA LEU A 27 -7.11 0.31 -1.41
C LEU A 27 -7.13 1.10 -0.09
N GLU A 28 -6.87 0.43 1.03
CA GLU A 28 -6.79 1.05 2.35
C GLU A 28 -5.68 2.10 2.42
N ASP A 29 -4.46 1.76 1.97
CA ASP A 29 -3.36 2.72 1.90
C ASP A 29 -3.71 3.92 1.00
N ARG A 30 -4.32 3.70 -0.17
CA ARG A 30 -4.74 4.79 -1.06
C ARG A 30 -5.72 5.75 -0.39
N ILE A 31 -6.71 5.22 0.34
CA ILE A 31 -7.68 6.05 1.05
C ILE A 31 -7.00 6.82 2.18
N LEU A 32 -6.16 6.17 2.97
CA LEU A 32 -5.47 6.80 4.11
C LEU A 32 -4.49 7.88 3.65
N VAL A 33 -3.75 7.66 2.57
CA VAL A 33 -2.88 8.69 1.99
C VAL A 33 -3.69 9.93 1.60
N ASN A 34 -4.82 9.75 0.92
CA ASN A 34 -5.65 10.87 0.47
C ASN A 34 -6.34 11.63 1.61
N LYS A 35 -6.63 10.96 2.73
CA LYS A 35 -7.32 11.55 3.89
C LYS A 35 -6.37 12.14 4.92
N GLU A 36 -5.34 11.38 5.26
CA GLU A 36 -4.51 11.58 6.44
C GLU A 36 -3.03 11.83 6.10
N GLY A 37 -2.64 11.64 4.83
CA GLY A 37 -1.26 11.82 4.37
C GLY A 37 -0.30 10.70 4.81
N TYR A 38 -0.81 9.61 5.39
CA TYR A 38 -0.01 8.45 5.78
C TYR A 38 -0.67 7.14 5.34
N GLN A 39 0.08 6.04 5.42
CA GLN A 39 -0.36 4.70 5.06
C GLN A 39 0.08 3.64 6.06
N VAL A 40 -0.44 2.42 5.92
CA VAL A 40 -0.24 1.31 6.86
C VAL A 40 0.73 0.27 6.30
N TYR A 41 0.67 -0.02 4.99
CA TYR A 41 1.41 -1.10 4.34
C TYR A 41 2.54 -0.61 3.43
N GLY A 42 2.58 0.67 3.07
CA GLY A 42 3.67 1.24 2.27
C GLY A 42 3.51 0.99 0.76
N THR A 43 2.28 0.85 0.28
CA THR A 43 1.99 0.54 -1.13
C THR A 43 1.90 1.76 -2.06
N GLN A 44 1.67 2.96 -1.52
CA GLN A 44 1.60 4.19 -2.31
C GLN A 44 2.96 4.90 -2.31
N LEU A 45 3.49 5.15 -3.50
CA LEU A 45 4.78 5.82 -3.70
C LEU A 45 4.58 7.20 -4.33
N ALA A 46 5.50 8.10 -4.05
CA ALA A 46 5.61 9.41 -4.69
C ALA A 46 7.06 9.65 -5.14
N GLN A 47 7.26 10.53 -6.12
CA GLN A 47 8.59 11.02 -6.43
C GLN A 47 9.00 12.09 -5.40
N ASN A 48 10.20 11.98 -4.86
CA ASN A 48 10.79 13.04 -4.05
C ASN A 48 11.36 14.16 -4.95
N GLY A 49 11.91 15.22 -4.35
CA GLY A 49 12.51 16.34 -5.09
C GLY A 49 13.72 15.97 -5.97
N GLU A 50 14.25 14.76 -5.83
CA GLU A 50 15.34 14.20 -6.67
C GLU A 50 14.81 13.27 -7.77
N GLY A 51 13.48 13.15 -7.92
CA GLY A 51 12.83 12.24 -8.87
C GLY A 51 12.82 10.76 -8.46
N LYS A 52 13.30 10.42 -7.26
CA LYS A 52 13.32 9.04 -6.76
C LYS A 52 11.96 8.63 -6.20
N LEU A 53 11.51 7.42 -6.54
CA LEU A 53 10.32 6.83 -5.93
C LEU A 53 10.58 6.43 -4.48
N VAL A 54 9.82 7.06 -3.59
CA VAL A 54 9.82 6.84 -2.14
C VAL A 54 8.41 6.56 -1.65
N PRO A 55 8.22 5.73 -0.61
CA PRO A 55 6.91 5.55 -0.02
C PRO A 55 6.44 6.85 0.64
N ILE A 56 5.16 7.15 0.48
CA ILE A 56 4.46 8.17 1.29
C ILE A 56 4.55 7.74 2.78
N PRO A 57 4.56 8.67 3.76
CA PRO A 57 4.78 8.33 5.17
C PRO A 57 3.98 7.12 5.66
N ILE A 58 4.67 6.20 6.34
CA ILE A 58 4.06 5.00 6.92
C ILE A 58 3.87 5.29 8.41
N LYS A 59 2.66 5.03 8.93
CA LYS A 59 2.31 5.36 10.32
C LYS A 59 3.26 4.74 11.34
N ASP A 60 3.57 3.45 11.17
CA ASP A 60 4.44 2.68 12.05
C ASP A 60 5.43 1.84 11.22
N PRO A 61 6.54 2.42 10.73
CA PRO A 61 7.44 1.74 9.79
C PRO A 61 8.11 0.51 10.41
N ASP A 62 8.42 0.51 11.71
CA ASP A 62 9.12 -0.59 12.39
C ASP A 62 8.37 -1.92 12.37
N THR A 63 7.04 -1.87 12.19
CA THR A 63 6.16 -3.05 12.20
C THR A 63 5.49 -3.29 10.84
N VAL A 64 5.88 -2.54 9.80
CA VAL A 64 5.26 -2.61 8.47
C VAL A 64 5.34 -4.01 7.87
N ASP A 65 6.49 -4.67 7.97
CA ASP A 65 6.69 -5.98 7.37
C ASP A 65 5.85 -7.07 8.06
N GLN A 66 5.53 -6.92 9.34
CA GLN A 66 4.61 -7.83 10.01
C GLN A 66 3.20 -7.71 9.41
N ARG A 67 2.73 -6.48 9.16
CA ARG A 67 1.43 -6.24 8.52
C ARG A 67 1.42 -6.74 7.08
N ARG A 68 2.49 -6.47 6.32
CA ARG A 68 2.67 -6.92 4.94
C ARG A 68 2.61 -8.45 4.83
N ARG A 69 3.34 -9.17 5.69
CA ARG A 69 3.28 -10.64 5.76
C ARG A 69 1.86 -11.16 6.01
N ASN A 70 1.11 -10.55 6.92
CA ASN A 70 -0.25 -10.98 7.26
C ASN A 70 -1.23 -10.86 6.08
N VAL A 71 -0.96 -9.99 5.11
CA VAL A 71 -1.79 -9.81 3.91
C VAL A 71 -1.17 -10.40 2.64
N GLY A 72 -0.06 -11.14 2.77
CA GLY A 72 0.63 -11.79 1.65
C GLY A 72 1.44 -10.84 0.77
N LEU A 73 1.83 -9.67 1.28
CA LEU A 73 2.78 -8.77 0.63
C LEU A 73 4.22 -9.16 0.98
N GLU A 74 5.12 -9.01 0.01
CA GLU A 74 6.57 -9.13 0.22
C GLU A 74 7.09 -8.03 1.18
N PRO A 75 8.28 -8.18 1.79
CA PRO A 75 8.90 -7.12 2.59
C PRO A 75 8.96 -5.78 1.86
N LEU A 76 8.83 -4.67 2.60
CA LEU A 76 8.76 -3.33 2.01
C LEU A 76 9.98 -3.02 1.15
N GLU A 77 11.18 -3.37 1.61
CA GLU A 77 12.41 -3.11 0.87
C GLU A 77 12.47 -3.87 -0.47
N GLU A 78 12.02 -5.12 -0.50
CA GLU A 78 11.96 -5.92 -1.73
C GLU A 78 10.98 -5.31 -2.75
N TYR A 79 9.82 -4.87 -2.27
CA TYR A 79 8.82 -4.18 -3.07
C TYR A 79 9.36 -2.85 -3.66
N LEU A 80 10.04 -2.05 -2.83
CA LEU A 80 10.64 -0.79 -3.26
C LEU A 80 11.73 -1.02 -4.31
N LYS A 81 12.57 -2.04 -4.11
CA LYS A 81 13.60 -2.42 -5.07
C LYS A 81 12.99 -2.78 -6.43
N LYS A 82 12.03 -3.72 -6.46
CA LYS A 82 11.34 -4.15 -7.70
C LYS A 82 10.66 -2.98 -8.40
N THR A 83 10.02 -2.11 -7.61
CA THR A 83 9.31 -0.96 -8.15
C THR A 83 10.29 0.03 -8.78
N ARG A 84 11.39 0.37 -8.10
CA ARG A 84 12.42 1.25 -8.65
C ARG A 84 13.04 0.69 -9.92
N GLU A 85 13.35 -0.60 -9.96
CA GLU A 85 13.88 -1.28 -11.15
C GLU A 85 12.93 -1.18 -12.34
N PHE A 86 11.63 -1.41 -12.10
CA PHE A 86 10.60 -1.28 -13.13
C PHE A 86 10.53 0.14 -13.71
N TYR A 87 10.50 1.16 -12.85
CA TYR A 87 10.40 2.56 -13.27
C TYR A 87 11.73 3.17 -13.75
N SER A 88 12.88 2.54 -13.49
CA SER A 88 14.17 2.94 -14.06
C SER A 88 14.42 2.38 -15.47
N SER A 89 13.59 1.42 -15.91
CA SER A 89 13.73 0.74 -17.20
C SER A 89 12.86 1.36 -18.31
N GLY A 90 12.27 2.53 -18.07
CA GLY A 90 11.35 3.23 -18.98
C GLY A 90 11.82 4.63 -19.36
#